data_AF-A0A7C6NEF3-F1
#
_entry.id   AF-A0A7C6NEF3-F1
#
_cell.length_a   1.000
_cell.length_b   1.000
_cell.length_c   1.000
_cell.angle_alpha   90.00
_cell.angle_beta   90.00
_cell.angle_gamma   90.00
#
_symmetry.space_group_name_H-M   'P 1'
#
loop_
_entity.id
_entity.type
_entity.pdbx_description
1 polymer ?
#
loop_
_entity_poly.entity_id
_entity_poly.type
_entity_poly.pdbx_seq_one_letter_code
_entity_poly.pdbx_strand_id
1 'polypeptide(L)'
;MSYQPDSRLVTAAAYNKMTPYLPLYEHNVCLGFFDKITNSDSSKLLEGDLEDKKEFFRRYTAFMVEHHYDVVPFEGCVVELVQNGEGLMGYGKTLLKDKDDILAYPWEAMEGALL
;
A
#
# COMPACT_ATOMS: atom_id res chain seq x y z
N MET A 1 15.16 18.08 -19.87
CA MET A 1 15.39 17.82 -18.43
C MET A 1 14.76 16.48 -18.11
N SER A 2 15.45 15.57 -17.43
CA SER A 2 14.84 14.35 -16.92
C SER A 2 13.94 14.70 -15.74
N TYR A 3 12.77 14.09 -15.66
CA TYR A 3 11.92 14.19 -14.48
C TYR A 3 12.65 13.67 -13.24
N GLN A 4 12.41 14.29 -12.09
CA GLN A 4 12.90 13.86 -10.78
C GLN A 4 11.74 13.90 -9.79
N PRO A 5 11.33 12.75 -9.21
CA PRO A 5 10.27 12.71 -8.22
C PRO A 5 10.63 13.56 -7.00
N ASP A 6 9.65 14.30 -6.49
CA ASP A 6 9.80 15.07 -5.24
C ASP A 6 8.58 14.92 -4.35
N SER A 7 8.67 14.00 -3.38
CA SER A 7 7.60 13.73 -2.41
C SER A 7 7.23 14.92 -1.52
N ARG A 8 8.08 15.97 -1.47
CA ARG A 8 7.77 17.22 -0.77
C ARG A 8 6.64 17.98 -1.47
N LEU A 9 6.41 17.75 -2.77
CA LEU A 9 5.31 18.38 -3.50
C LEU A 9 3.95 17.83 -3.06
N VAL A 10 3.82 16.50 -2.93
CA VAL A 10 2.60 15.88 -2.36
C VAL A 10 2.35 16.39 -0.93
N THR A 11 3.40 16.45 -0.12
CA THR A 11 3.30 17.01 1.24
C THR A 11 2.84 18.46 1.22
N ALA A 12 3.43 19.30 0.37
CA ALA A 12 3.05 20.71 0.23
C ALA A 12 1.58 20.87 -0.20
N ALA A 13 1.14 20.09 -1.19
CA ALA A 13 -0.25 20.07 -1.64
C ALA A 13 -1.21 19.67 -0.50
N ALA A 14 -0.87 18.67 0.31
CA ALA A 14 -1.65 18.28 1.49
C ALA A 14 -1.79 19.39 2.54
N TYR A 15 -0.79 20.27 2.65
CA TYR A 15 -0.83 21.48 3.49
C TYR A 15 -1.43 22.71 2.77
N ASN A 16 -2.12 22.52 1.63
CA ASN A 16 -2.71 23.60 0.82
C ASN A 16 -1.68 24.66 0.36
N LYS A 17 -0.44 24.26 0.12
CA LYS A 17 0.61 25.13 -0.43
C LYS A 17 0.68 24.95 -1.95
N MET A 18 0.90 26.05 -2.66
CA MET A 18 1.09 26.02 -4.11
C MET A 18 2.34 25.20 -4.48
N THR A 19 2.21 24.33 -5.47
CA THR A 19 3.28 23.52 -6.04
C THR A 19 3.56 23.94 -7.49
N PRO A 20 4.74 23.67 -8.06
CA PRO A 20 5.06 24.03 -9.45
C PRO A 20 4.17 23.34 -10.50
N TYR A 21 3.58 22.20 -10.13
CA TYR A 21 2.61 21.42 -10.89
C TYR A 21 1.76 20.61 -9.90
N LEU A 22 0.64 20.04 -10.36
CA LEU A 22 -0.18 19.13 -9.53
C LEU A 22 0.61 17.84 -9.31
N PRO A 23 1.03 17.52 -8.07
CA PRO A 23 1.80 16.30 -7.83
C PRO A 23 0.92 15.07 -7.99
N LEU A 24 1.47 14.00 -8.56
CA LEU A 24 0.76 12.75 -8.84
C LEU A 24 0.95 11.75 -7.68
N TYR A 25 -0.17 11.35 -7.10
CA TYR A 25 -0.30 10.30 -6.10
C TYR A 25 -1.42 9.36 -6.50
N GLU A 26 -1.16 8.05 -6.44
CA GLU A 26 -2.18 7.00 -6.52
C GLU A 26 -2.25 6.31 -5.16
N HIS A 27 -3.45 5.89 -4.76
CA HIS A 27 -3.64 5.14 -3.53
C HIS A 27 -2.76 3.89 -3.48
N ASN A 28 -2.77 3.14 -4.59
CA ASN A 28 -1.94 1.98 -4.82
C ASN A 28 -1.98 1.62 -6.31
N VAL A 29 -0.93 0.99 -6.82
CA VAL A 29 -0.96 0.42 -8.18
C VAL A 29 -1.31 -1.06 -8.06
N CYS A 30 -2.40 -1.46 -8.73
CA CYS A 30 -2.78 -2.87 -8.80
C CYS A 30 -1.60 -3.71 -9.33
N LEU A 31 -1.12 -4.67 -8.54
CA LEU A 31 0.06 -5.47 -8.88
C LEU A 31 -0.11 -6.24 -10.20
N GLY A 32 -1.31 -6.77 -10.46
CA GLY A 32 -1.61 -7.44 -11.73
C GLY A 32 -1.59 -6.49 -12.94
N PHE A 33 -1.89 -5.20 -12.73
CA PHE A 33 -1.73 -4.18 -13.77
C PHE A 33 -0.26 -3.80 -13.97
N PHE A 34 0.50 -3.63 -12.87
CA PHE A 34 1.95 -3.39 -12.91
C PHE A 34 2.69 -4.50 -13.68
N ASP A 35 2.43 -5.76 -13.38
CA ASP A 35 3.02 -6.91 -14.06
C ASP A 35 2.64 -6.96 -15.54
N LYS A 36 1.38 -6.62 -15.87
CA LYS A 36 0.90 -6.54 -17.26
C LYS A 36 1.61 -5.44 -18.06
N ILE A 37 1.79 -4.24 -17.49
CA ILE A 37 2.48 -3.13 -18.18
C ILE A 37 3.97 -3.40 -18.33
N THR A 38 4.59 -3.99 -17.31
CA THR A 38 6.03 -4.28 -17.33
C THR A 38 6.38 -5.60 -18.04
N ASN A 39 5.37 -6.36 -18.49
CA ASN A 39 5.51 -7.71 -19.04
C ASN A 39 6.41 -8.59 -18.14
N SER A 40 6.10 -8.59 -16.85
CA SER A 40 6.88 -9.26 -15.81
C SER A 40 5.97 -10.00 -14.84
N ASP A 41 6.53 -10.90 -14.02
CA ASP A 41 5.87 -11.56 -12.90
C ASP A 41 6.41 -11.01 -11.57
N SER A 42 6.66 -9.71 -11.50
CA SER A 42 7.37 -9.12 -10.37
C SER A 42 6.55 -9.18 -9.09
N SER A 43 5.21 -9.20 -9.16
CA SER A 43 4.37 -9.32 -7.96
C SER A 43 4.64 -10.59 -7.14
N LYS A 44 5.05 -11.69 -7.79
CA LYS A 44 5.33 -12.98 -7.12
C LYS A 44 6.51 -12.89 -6.15
N LEU A 45 7.41 -11.92 -6.35
CA LEU A 45 8.55 -11.69 -5.47
C LEU A 45 8.13 -11.24 -4.05
N LEU A 46 6.90 -10.75 -3.87
CA LEU A 46 6.39 -10.41 -2.54
C LEU A 46 6.16 -11.63 -1.64
N GLU A 47 5.96 -12.81 -2.24
CA GLU A 47 5.79 -14.09 -1.53
C GLU A 47 7.14 -14.71 -1.13
N GLY A 48 8.24 -14.16 -1.65
CA GLY A 48 9.60 -14.66 -1.47
C GLY A 48 10.29 -14.15 -0.20
N ASP A 49 11.62 -14.29 -0.19
CA ASP A 49 12.44 -13.87 0.93
C ASP A 49 12.72 -12.35 0.93
N LEU A 50 13.63 -11.91 1.81
CA LEU A 50 14.00 -10.50 1.89
C LEU A 50 14.62 -9.95 0.60
N GLU A 51 15.42 -10.76 -0.11
CA GLU A 51 16.07 -10.33 -1.35
C GLU A 51 15.07 -10.26 -2.50
N ASP A 52 14.12 -11.20 -2.55
CA ASP A 52 13.00 -11.12 -3.50
C ASP A 52 12.17 -9.86 -3.28
N LYS A 53 11.81 -9.55 -2.02
CA LYS A 53 11.07 -8.34 -1.66
C LYS A 53 11.83 -7.07 -2.00
N LYS A 54 13.15 -7.03 -1.77
CA LYS A 54 14.00 -5.89 -2.19
C LYS A 54 13.98 -5.71 -3.71
N GLU A 55 14.08 -6.79 -4.45
CA GLU A 55 14.04 -6.76 -5.92
C GLU A 55 12.67 -6.30 -6.43
N PHE A 56 11.58 -6.73 -5.79
CA PHE A 56 10.23 -6.20 -6.06
C PHE A 56 10.20 -4.68 -5.90
N PHE A 57 10.60 -4.16 -4.74
CA PHE A 57 10.56 -2.72 -4.48
C PHE A 57 11.50 -1.94 -5.40
N ARG A 58 12.64 -2.50 -5.80
CA ARG A 58 13.53 -1.89 -6.80
C ARG A 58 12.83 -1.73 -8.16
N ARG A 59 12.11 -2.76 -8.62
CA ARG A 59 11.36 -2.71 -9.89
C ARG A 59 10.14 -1.80 -9.81
N TYR A 60 9.39 -1.90 -8.72
CA TYR A 60 8.20 -1.10 -8.48
C TYR A 60 8.53 0.40 -8.40
N THR A 61 9.55 0.76 -7.63
CA THR A 61 10.02 2.16 -7.55
C THR A 61 10.50 2.68 -8.90
N ALA A 62 11.24 1.89 -9.67
CA ALA A 62 11.68 2.28 -11.02
C ALA A 62 10.48 2.56 -11.95
N PHE A 63 9.45 1.71 -11.92
CA PHE A 63 8.20 1.94 -12.65
C PHE A 63 7.52 3.25 -12.24
N MET A 64 7.39 3.52 -10.94
CA MET A 64 6.78 4.76 -10.46
C MET A 64 7.53 6.00 -10.97
N VAL A 65 8.86 5.95 -10.98
CA VAL A 65 9.70 7.05 -11.53
C VAL A 65 9.53 7.20 -13.04
N GLU A 66 9.54 6.10 -13.79
CA GLU A 66 9.36 6.10 -15.25
C GLU A 66 7.99 6.66 -15.68
N HIS A 67 6.98 6.45 -14.85
CA HIS A 67 5.61 6.93 -15.06
C HIS A 67 5.31 8.28 -14.38
N HIS A 68 6.33 8.99 -13.90
CA HIS A 68 6.24 10.35 -13.36
C HIS A 68 5.38 10.50 -12.09
N TYR A 69 5.36 9.48 -11.22
CA TYR A 69 4.77 9.59 -9.89
C TYR A 69 5.72 10.30 -8.92
N ASP A 70 5.17 11.20 -8.10
CA ASP A 70 5.94 11.97 -7.11
C ASP A 70 6.11 11.21 -5.79
N VAL A 71 5.34 10.14 -5.57
CA VAL A 71 5.35 9.31 -4.37
C VAL A 71 5.23 7.83 -4.76
N VAL A 72 5.98 6.99 -4.03
CA VAL A 72 5.80 5.53 -4.06
C VAL A 72 4.93 5.15 -2.86
N PRO A 73 3.68 4.70 -3.08
CA PRO A 73 2.84 4.24 -1.98
C PRO A 73 3.38 2.92 -1.45
N PHE A 74 3.39 2.79 -0.13
CA PHE A 74 3.61 1.54 0.58
C PHE A 74 2.37 1.27 1.43
N GLU A 75 1.64 0.23 1.07
CA GLU A 75 0.37 -0.14 1.69
C GLU A 75 0.38 -1.63 2.02
N GLY A 76 -0.20 -1.96 3.18
CA GLY A 76 -0.58 -3.32 3.55
C GLY A 76 -2.06 -3.34 3.96
N CYS A 77 -2.79 -4.37 3.53
CA CYS A 77 -4.21 -4.50 3.80
C CYS A 77 -4.43 -5.02 5.23
N VAL A 78 -4.49 -4.12 6.21
CA VAL A 78 -4.66 -4.49 7.63
C VAL A 78 -5.94 -5.27 7.91
N VAL A 79 -6.98 -5.08 7.08
CA VAL A 79 -8.26 -5.77 7.24
C VAL A 79 -8.17 -7.26 6.92
N GLU A 80 -7.15 -7.73 6.22
CA GLU A 80 -6.91 -9.17 6.02
C GLU A 80 -6.65 -9.89 7.36
N LEU A 81 -6.15 -9.18 8.37
CA LEU A 81 -5.98 -9.74 9.71
C LEU A 81 -7.30 -9.92 10.46
N VAL A 82 -8.34 -9.16 10.09
CA VAL A 82 -9.64 -9.13 10.75
C VAL A 82 -10.68 -9.78 9.85
N GLN A 83 -11.02 -11.03 10.13
CA GLN A 83 -11.95 -11.82 9.31
C GLN A 83 -11.55 -11.89 7.83
N ASN A 84 -10.26 -11.83 7.50
CA ASN A 84 -9.81 -11.88 6.11
C ASN A 84 -10.50 -10.83 5.21
N GLY A 85 -10.81 -9.64 5.77
CA GLY A 85 -11.48 -8.55 5.06
C GLY A 85 -13.00 -8.69 4.87
N GLU A 86 -13.63 -9.78 5.30
CA GLU A 86 -15.07 -10.02 5.06
C GLU A 86 -15.98 -8.91 5.61
N GLY A 87 -15.61 -8.35 6.76
CA GLY A 87 -16.35 -7.23 7.38
C GLY A 87 -16.36 -5.98 6.50
N LEU A 88 -15.24 -5.65 5.85
CA LEU A 88 -15.14 -4.52 4.92
C LEU A 88 -16.02 -4.74 3.67
N MET A 89 -16.13 -5.99 3.23
CA MET A 89 -16.91 -6.37 2.05
C MET A 89 -18.41 -6.52 2.32
N GLY A 90 -18.86 -6.35 3.58
CA GLY A 90 -20.26 -6.48 3.98
C GLY A 90 -20.76 -7.93 4.10
N TYR A 91 -19.86 -8.91 4.05
CA TYR A 91 -20.18 -10.33 4.24
C TYR A 91 -19.84 -10.84 5.65
N GLY A 92 -19.03 -10.07 6.39
CA GLY A 92 -18.57 -10.45 7.72
C GLY A 92 -19.66 -10.37 8.79
N LYS A 93 -19.55 -11.25 9.79
CA LYS A 93 -20.33 -11.15 11.02
C LYS A 93 -19.85 -9.99 11.88
N THR A 94 -20.75 -9.37 12.64
CA THR A 94 -20.36 -8.36 13.63
C THR A 94 -19.42 -8.96 14.69
N LEU A 95 -18.23 -8.37 14.86
CA LEU A 95 -17.25 -8.77 15.86
C LEU A 95 -17.42 -8.06 17.20
N LEU A 96 -17.69 -6.76 17.14
CA LEU A 96 -17.74 -5.87 18.30
C LEU A 96 -19.09 -5.17 18.31
N LYS A 97 -19.93 -5.47 19.30
CA LYS A 97 -21.29 -4.92 19.42
C LYS A 97 -21.37 -3.86 20.51
N ASP A 98 -20.54 -4.01 21.54
CA ASP A 98 -20.50 -3.14 22.69
C ASP A 98 -19.07 -3.01 23.26
N LYS A 99 -18.97 -2.31 24.38
CA LYS A 99 -17.69 -2.06 25.05
C LYS A 99 -17.05 -3.34 25.59
N ASP A 100 -17.84 -4.31 26.03
CA ASP A 100 -17.32 -5.52 26.63
C ASP A 100 -16.64 -6.38 25.55
N ASP A 101 -17.22 -6.43 24.34
CA ASP A 101 -16.58 -7.05 23.18
C ASP A 101 -15.22 -6.40 22.85
N ILE A 102 -15.12 -5.07 22.89
CA ILE A 102 -13.87 -4.34 22.63
C ILE A 102 -12.79 -4.70 23.66
N LEU A 103 -13.16 -4.78 24.93
CA LEU A 103 -12.23 -5.08 26.02
C LEU A 103 -11.80 -6.55 26.03
N ALA A 104 -12.67 -7.45 25.58
CA ALA A 104 -12.38 -8.88 25.48
C ALA A 104 -11.67 -9.27 24.18
N TYR A 105 -11.60 -8.38 23.19
CA TYR A 105 -11.01 -8.68 21.90
C TYR A 105 -9.49 -8.96 22.04
N PRO A 106 -8.95 -10.00 21.39
CA PRO A 106 -7.57 -10.44 21.60
C PRO A 106 -6.57 -9.61 20.78
N TRP A 107 -6.46 -8.31 21.08
CA TRP A 107 -5.60 -7.36 20.37
C TRP A 107 -4.13 -7.84 20.26
N GLU A 108 -3.58 -8.37 21.35
CA GLU A 108 -2.21 -8.89 21.44
C GLU A 108 -1.95 -10.06 20.48
N ALA A 109 -2.96 -10.89 20.20
CA ALA A 109 -2.82 -12.00 19.27
C ALA A 109 -2.66 -11.53 17.81
N MET A 110 -2.96 -10.26 17.51
CA MET A 110 -2.84 -9.69 16.18
C MET A 110 -1.47 -9.07 15.91
N GLU A 111 -0.70 -8.69 16.94
CA GLU A 111 0.59 -8.00 16.77
C GLU A 111 1.65 -8.86 16.07
N GLY A 112 1.55 -10.19 16.18
CA GLY A 112 2.47 -11.14 15.53
C GLY A 112 2.11 -11.54 14.10
N ALA A 113 0.98 -11.08 13.56
CA ALA A 113 0.48 -11.48 12.24
C ALA A 113 0.92 -10.56 11.09
N LEU A 114 1.69 -9.50 11.38
CA LEU A 114 2.10 -8.44 10.46
C LEU A 114 3.60 -8.46 10.07
N LEU A 115 4.35 -9.47 10.49
CA LEU A 115 5.78 -9.66 10.19
C LEU A 115 6.02 -11.00 9.50
#